data_AF-A0A1B1S5N5-F1
#
_entry.id   AF-A0A1B1S5N5-F1
#
_cell.length_a   1.000
_cell.length_b   1.000
_cell.length_c   1.000
_cell.angle_alpha   90.00
_cell.angle_beta   90.00
_cell.angle_gamma   90.00
#
_symmetry.space_group_name_H-M   'P 1'
#
loop_
_entity.id
_entity.type
_entity.pdbx_description
1 polymer ?
#
loop_
_entity_poly.entity_id
_entity_poly.type
_entity_poly.pdbx_seq_one_letter_code
_entity_poly.pdbx_strand_id
1 'polypeptide(L)'
;MGKFTKVVGAAGVVASTVYLSKSKNRKKIKGHLNRAMKNLDTEYVKELGKPIDMDDSEMVDEGALTSVQYYNELQQKAKNADDLKK
;
A
#
# COMPACT_ATOMS: atom_id res chain seq x y z
N MET A 1 30.59 -0.83 -26.54
CA MET A 1 29.80 -1.37 -25.40
C MET A 1 28.75 -2.45 -25.78
N GLY A 2 28.31 -2.63 -27.03
CA GLY A 2 27.12 -3.43 -27.34
C GLY A 2 27.19 -4.97 -27.31
N LYS A 3 28.37 -5.61 -27.18
CA LYS A 3 28.48 -7.08 -27.17
C LYS A 3 28.30 -7.69 -25.78
N PHE A 4 28.87 -7.06 -24.76
CA PHE A 4 28.73 -7.49 -23.35
C PHE A 4 27.30 -7.32 -22.84
N THR A 5 26.62 -6.22 -23.18
CA THR A 5 25.22 -5.97 -22.80
C THR A 5 24.27 -7.02 -23.37
N LYS A 6 24.54 -7.50 -24.60
CA LYS A 6 23.74 -8.57 -25.24
C LYS A 6 23.94 -9.92 -24.55
N VAL A 7 25.16 -10.26 -24.15
CA VAL A 7 25.47 -11.52 -23.45
C VAL A 7 24.86 -11.53 -22.04
N VAL A 8 25.00 -10.44 -21.29
CA VAL A 8 24.40 -10.32 -19.95
C VAL A 8 22.87 -10.33 -20.02
N GLY A 9 22.28 -9.61 -20.99
CA GLY A 9 20.84 -9.62 -21.22
C GLY A 9 20.32 -11.02 -21.57
N ALA A 10 21.00 -11.73 -22.47
CA ALA A 10 20.61 -13.09 -22.86
C ALA A 10 20.72 -14.10 -21.71
N ALA A 11 21.81 -14.06 -20.93
CA ALA A 11 21.99 -14.94 -19.78
C ALA A 11 20.92 -14.71 -18.70
N GLY A 12 20.53 -13.45 -18.46
CA GLY A 12 19.44 -13.09 -17.54
C GLY A 12 18.07 -13.60 -17.98
N VAL A 13 17.75 -13.51 -19.28
CA VAL A 13 16.48 -14.03 -19.83
C VAL A 13 16.41 -15.56 -19.73
N VAL A 14 17.50 -16.28 -20.02
CA VAL A 14 17.51 -17.74 -19.93
C VAL A 14 17.42 -18.21 -18.47
N ALA A 15 18.18 -17.61 -17.56
CA ALA A 15 18.10 -17.97 -16.15
C ALA A 15 16.71 -17.70 -15.53
N SER A 16 16.10 -16.56 -15.88
CA SER A 16 14.76 -16.21 -15.40
C SER A 16 13.66 -17.12 -15.96
N THR A 17 13.70 -17.46 -17.26
CA THR A 17 12.76 -18.41 -17.87
C THR A 17 12.87 -19.81 -17.27
N VAL A 18 14.08 -20.32 -17.05
CA VAL A 18 14.31 -21.61 -16.38
C VAL A 18 13.82 -21.58 -14.93
N TYR A 19 14.09 -20.51 -14.19
CA TYR A 19 13.62 -20.35 -12.80
C TYR A 19 12.08 -20.24 -12.70
N LEU A 20 11.45 -19.55 -13.66
CA LEU A 20 10.00 -19.40 -13.80
C LEU A 20 9.33 -20.63 -14.44
N SER A 21 10.06 -21.59 -15.00
CA SER A 21 9.46 -22.82 -15.55
C SER A 21 8.83 -23.68 -14.44
N LYS A 22 9.39 -23.65 -13.23
CA LYS A 22 8.89 -24.37 -12.06
C LYS A 22 7.64 -23.68 -11.50
N SER A 23 6.50 -24.39 -11.51
CA SER A 23 5.20 -23.87 -11.06
C SER A 23 5.19 -23.36 -9.61
N LYS A 24 5.95 -24.01 -8.71
CA LYS A 24 6.13 -23.59 -7.31
C LYS A 24 6.82 -22.22 -7.20
N ASN A 25 7.84 -21.97 -8.03
CA ASN A 25 8.56 -20.70 -8.06
C ASN A 25 7.68 -19.58 -8.61
N ARG A 26 6.88 -19.84 -9.65
CA ARG A 26 5.90 -18.88 -10.18
C ARG A 26 4.89 -18.45 -9.12
N LYS A 27 4.34 -19.38 -8.34
CA LYS A 27 3.38 -19.06 -7.27
C LYS A 27 4.01 -18.17 -6.20
N LYS A 28 5.24 -18.48 -5.78
CA LYS A 28 5.98 -17.68 -4.79
C LYS A 28 6.23 -16.26 -5.31
N ILE A 29 6.73 -16.12 -6.54
CA ILE A 29 7.00 -14.83 -7.18
C ILE A 29 5.71 -14.02 -7.36
N LYS A 30 4.61 -14.63 -7.83
CA LYS A 30 3.30 -13.97 -7.93
C LYS A 30 2.82 -13.43 -6.59
N GLY A 31 3.00 -14.18 -5.50
CA GLY A 31 2.65 -13.72 -4.16
C GLY A 31 3.44 -12.49 -3.71
N HIS A 32 4.76 -12.48 -3.95
CA HIS A 32 5.61 -11.33 -3.65
C HIS A 32 5.32 -10.12 -4.54
N LEU A 33 5.11 -10.35 -5.84
CA LEU A 33 4.77 -9.29 -6.81
C LEU A 33 3.41 -8.66 -6.50
N ASN A 34 2.40 -9.48 -6.18
CA ASN A 34 1.07 -9.01 -5.81
C ASN A 34 1.11 -8.22 -4.49
N ARG A 35 1.95 -8.63 -3.54
CA ARG A 35 2.16 -7.86 -2.29
C ARG A 35 2.86 -6.53 -2.55
N ALA A 36 3.86 -6.51 -3.43
CA ALA A 36 4.53 -5.27 -3.83
C ALA A 36 3.59 -4.33 -4.58
N MET A 37 2.80 -4.82 -5.55
CA MET A 37 1.80 -4.02 -6.26
C MET A 37 0.72 -3.50 -5.31
N LYS A 38 0.22 -4.32 -4.38
CA LYS A 38 -0.75 -3.84 -3.39
C LYS A 38 -0.24 -2.66 -2.58
N ASN A 39 1.04 -2.63 -2.21
CA ASN A 39 1.60 -1.51 -1.47
C ASN A 39 1.68 -0.23 -2.34
N LEU A 40 2.01 -0.38 -3.62
CA LEU A 40 2.03 0.74 -4.57
C LEU A 40 0.62 1.28 -4.86
N ASP A 41 -0.35 0.38 -5.04
CA ASP A 41 -1.75 0.76 -5.25
C ASP A 41 -2.32 1.48 -4.02
N THR A 42 -1.95 1.06 -2.81
CA THR A 42 -2.44 1.71 -1.57
C THR A 42 -1.91 3.13 -1.37
N GLU A 43 -0.70 3.41 -1.85
CA GLU A 43 -0.11 4.76 -1.77
C GLU A 43 -0.84 5.70 -2.75
N TYR A 44 -1.04 5.25 -3.99
CA TYR A 44 -1.84 5.97 -4.99
C TYR A 44 -3.29 6.22 -4.54
N VAL A 45 -3.94 5.23 -3.93
CA VAL A 45 -5.32 5.37 -3.42
C VAL A 45 -5.40 6.31 -2.23
N LYS A 46 -4.34 6.44 -1.42
CA LYS A 46 -4.30 7.42 -0.32
C LYS A 46 -4.15 8.85 -0.83
N GLU A 47 -3.55 9.04 -1.98
CA GLU A 47 -3.33 10.36 -2.59
C GLU A 47 -4.50 10.80 -3.50
N LEU A 48 -5.33 9.86 -3.93
CA LEU A 48 -6.51 10.14 -4.74
C LEU A 48 -7.50 11.07 -4.03
N GLY A 49 -7.74 12.24 -4.62
CA GLY A 49 -8.68 13.25 -4.10
C GLY A 49 -8.05 14.24 -3.12
N LYS A 50 -6.75 14.13 -2.83
CA LYS A 50 -6.02 15.11 -2.05
C LYS A 50 -5.53 16.27 -2.93
N PRO A 51 -5.48 17.49 -2.39
CA PRO A 51 -4.77 18.61 -3.02
C PRO A 51 -3.33 18.24 -3.34
N ILE A 52 -2.78 18.81 -4.42
CA ILE A 52 -1.38 18.61 -4.81
C ILE A 52 -0.45 19.38 -3.85
N ASP A 53 -0.93 20.50 -3.33
CA ASP A 53 -0.21 21.29 -2.34
C ASP A 53 -0.13 20.52 -1.01
N MET A 54 1.07 20.49 -0.43
CA MET A 54 1.33 19.71 0.78
C MET A 54 0.58 20.27 1.98
N ASP A 55 0.48 21.59 2.10
CA ASP A 55 -0.17 22.24 3.23
C ASP A 55 -1.68 22.01 3.17
N ASP A 56 -2.26 22.10 1.96
CA ASP A 56 -3.67 21.78 1.73
C ASP A 56 -3.98 20.30 1.98
N SER A 57 -3.07 19.40 1.57
CA SER A 57 -3.20 17.97 1.84
C SER A 57 -3.17 17.65 3.34
N GLU A 58 -2.29 18.31 4.10
CA GLU A 58 -2.19 18.15 5.55
C GLU A 58 -3.47 18.63 6.25
N MET A 59 -4.03 19.78 5.85
CA MET A 59 -5.31 20.27 6.39
C MET A 59 -6.46 19.27 6.19
N VAL A 60 -6.53 18.59 5.05
CA VAL A 60 -7.56 17.56 4.79
C VAL A 60 -7.37 16.35 5.70
N ASP A 61 -6.13 15.89 5.89
CA ASP A 61 -5.82 14.77 6.77
C ASP A 61 -6.15 15.08 8.23
N GLU A 62 -5.81 16.29 8.70
CA GLU A 62 -6.15 16.78 10.04
C GLU A 62 -7.68 16.85 10.25
N GLY A 63 -8.41 17.38 9.27
CA GLY A 63 -9.87 17.45 9.32
C GLY A 63 -10.53 16.06 9.40
N ALA A 64 -10.04 15.12 8.58
CA ALA A 64 -10.53 13.74 8.60
C ALA A 64 -10.28 13.07 9.96
N LEU A 65 -9.07 13.18 10.51
CA LEU A 65 -8.72 12.65 11.82
C LEU A 65 -9.57 13.26 12.93
N THR A 66 -9.75 14.58 12.91
CA THR A 66 -10.55 15.30 13.91
C THR A 66 -11.99 14.82 13.93
N SER A 67 -12.61 14.60 12.77
CA SER A 67 -14.00 14.13 12.68
C SER A 67 -14.19 12.73 13.30
N VAL A 68 -13.25 11.82 13.06
CA VAL A 68 -13.25 10.46 13.60
C VAL A 68 -13.03 10.47 15.10
N GLN A 69 -12.05 11.27 15.57
CA GLN A 69 -11.79 11.43 16.99
C GLN A 69 -13.00 11.98 17.73
N TYR A 70 -13.61 13.05 17.20
CA TYR A 70 -14.81 13.66 17.78
C TYR A 70 -15.97 12.65 17.92
N TYR A 71 -16.25 11.88 16.87
CA TYR A 71 -17.29 10.86 16.93
C TYR A 71 -16.97 9.76 17.96
N ASN A 72 -15.72 9.29 17.98
CA ASN A 72 -15.29 8.26 18.92
C ASN A 72 -15.40 8.74 20.38
N GLU A 73 -15.05 10.00 20.65
CA GLU A 73 -15.23 10.60 21.97
C GLU A 73 -16.70 10.66 22.40
N LEU A 74 -17.60 11.03 21.50
CA LEU A 74 -19.04 11.04 21.79
C LEU A 74 -19.55 9.64 22.15
N GLN A 75 -19.15 8.63 21.37
CA GLN A 75 -19.52 7.23 21.63
C GLN A 75 -18.96 6.72 22.97
N GLN A 76 -17.72 7.08 23.30
CA GLN A 76 -17.12 6.73 24.58
C GLN A 76 -17.83 7.43 25.75
N LYS A 77 -18.16 8.71 25.62
CA LYS A 77 -18.92 9.46 26.63
C LYS A 77 -20.30 8.85 26.85
N ALA A 78 -21.01 8.49 25.79
CA ALA A 78 -22.32 7.84 25.87
C ALA A 78 -22.23 6.49 26.61
N LYS A 79 -21.23 5.67 26.25
CA LYS A 79 -21.00 4.37 26.92
C LYS A 79 -20.69 4.53 28.40
N ASN A 80 -19.79 5.43 28.76
CA ASN A 80 -19.42 5.68 30.17
C ASN A 80 -20.62 6.20 30.98
N ALA A 81 -21.49 7.01 30.38
CA ALA A 81 -22.70 7.51 31.03
C ALA A 81 -23.74 6.41 31.26
N ASP A 82 -23.84 5.42 30.37
CA ASP A 82 -24.71 4.25 30.56
C ASP A 82 -24.14 3.28 31.62
N ASP A 83 -22.82 3.11 31.66
CA ASP A 83 -22.16 2.28 32.68
C ASP A 83 -22.29 2.86 34.10
N LEU A 84 -22.34 4.19 34.25
CA LEU A 84 -22.58 4.89 35.53
C LEU A 84 -24.03 4.81 36.03
N LYS A 85 -24.98 4.38 35.19
CA LYS A 85 -26.41 4.23 35.53
C LYS A 85 -26.79 2.80 35.93
N LYS A 86 -25.86 1.84 35.85
CA LYS A 86 -26.03 0.46 36.32
C LYS A 86 -25.52 0.30 37.74
#